data_AF-A0A821YZ06-F1
#
_entry.id   AF-A0A821YZ06-F1
#
_cell.length_a   1.000
_cell.length_b   1.000
_cell.length_c   1.000
_cell.angle_alpha   90.00
_cell.angle_beta   90.00
_cell.angle_gamma   90.00
#
_symmetry.space_group_name_H-M   'P 1'
#
loop_
_entity.id
_entity.type
_entity.pdbx_description
1 polymer ?
#
loop_
_entity_poly.entity_id
_entity_poly.type
_entity_poly.pdbx_seq_one_letter_code
_entity_poly.pdbx_strand_id
1 'polypeptide(L)'
;MARSALCPIIGFNGSFCPGEQWEVEINDTLANSSVTLETELQRQRRESPNVVLRLPQVVGMAIDISTGDILLPALELTDNGSKQWTDVESGQIFYIPNEVEITKASDNDNGVSVRIFNTENELVDTWLRGYEEGGWSGGQFARTKNISHVFDLYFKDNQATSISQNLKVVYTVAVPDTKLKLNRYAQQAINQLTSRYDETLYNSFLDVWGTHITVSNKVGGMTEQQVQFKKCLLDATDFTDSMSLSSLEMNLKQDLVAERPCIQHYYWQRRRKLVDHRIGGDVLMINDAVKWEQTIVFAPALLSIVKYIPWYNLIQNGTIKNNLERAIKTRVQQMTLARQQEAEQIRVTRANMQLEAKVIYGYFINGIMNYIVNDDTIILNGSDQCRAGIVSDSDLLKMCNVGSHKLGACSIAVVHR
;
A
#
# COMPACT_ATOMS: atom_id res chain seq x y z
N MET A 1 -14.02 27.99 8.50
CA MET A 1 -13.60 28.09 7.08
C MET A 1 -12.15 27.68 6.81
N ALA A 2 -11.28 27.44 7.81
CA ALA A 2 -9.89 27.01 7.59
C ALA A 2 -9.69 25.49 7.41
N ARG A 3 -10.64 24.65 7.85
CA ARG A 3 -10.49 23.17 7.85
C ARG A 3 -10.61 22.52 6.47
N SER A 4 -11.40 23.08 5.55
CA SER A 4 -11.56 22.55 4.19
C SER A 4 -10.34 22.80 3.28
N ALA A 5 -9.44 23.72 3.67
CA ALA A 5 -8.20 24.03 2.94
C ALA A 5 -7.00 23.19 3.41
N LEU A 6 -7.17 22.35 4.43
CA LEU A 6 -6.08 21.57 5.07
C LEU A 6 -6.27 20.06 4.95
N CYS A 7 -7.25 19.62 4.15
CA CYS A 7 -7.50 18.21 3.93
C CYS A 7 -6.40 17.62 3.01
N PRO A 8 -5.61 16.62 3.48
CA PRO A 8 -4.69 15.92 2.61
C PRO A 8 -5.48 15.12 1.56
N ILE A 9 -4.93 15.10 0.37
CA ILE A 9 -5.44 14.54 -0.88
C ILE A 9 -6.20 13.22 -0.66
N ILE A 10 -7.36 13.10 -1.32
CA ILE A 10 -8.11 11.84 -1.41
C ILE A 10 -7.17 10.75 -1.93
N GLY A 11 -7.03 9.66 -1.17
CA GLY A 11 -6.60 8.38 -1.72
C GLY A 11 -5.11 8.09 -1.76
N PHE A 12 -4.21 8.99 -1.33
CA PHE A 12 -2.77 8.68 -1.40
C PHE A 12 -2.38 7.42 -0.59
N ASN A 13 -2.93 7.30 0.62
CA ASN A 13 -2.90 6.06 1.41
C ASN A 13 -4.24 5.31 1.35
N GLY A 14 -5.12 5.56 0.38
CA GLY A 14 -6.52 5.13 0.42
C GLY A 14 -7.38 5.85 1.49
N SER A 15 -6.83 6.86 2.15
CA SER A 15 -7.57 7.70 3.09
C SER A 15 -8.42 8.71 2.30
N PHE A 16 -9.74 8.60 2.40
CA PHE A 16 -10.65 9.68 2.06
C PHE A 16 -10.55 10.72 3.17
N CYS A 17 -10.62 12.01 2.86
CA CYS A 17 -10.69 13.03 3.90
C CYS A 17 -11.87 12.70 4.82
N PRO A 18 -11.65 12.49 6.14
CA PRO A 18 -12.75 12.21 7.04
C PRO A 18 -13.58 13.49 7.23
N GLY A 19 -14.82 13.46 6.75
CA GLY A 19 -15.90 13.74 7.70
C GLY A 19 -15.86 12.62 8.75
N GLU A 20 -15.98 12.99 10.02
CA GLU A 20 -15.82 12.09 11.17
C GLU A 20 -16.46 10.69 10.96
N GLN A 21 -15.77 9.66 11.47
CA GLN A 21 -16.21 8.25 11.64
C GLN A 21 -16.26 7.36 10.38
N TRP A 22 -15.13 6.71 10.06
CA TRP A 22 -15.13 5.50 9.19
C TRP A 22 -14.26 4.35 9.75
N GLU A 23 -14.03 4.32 11.06
CA GLU A 23 -13.70 3.08 11.78
C GLU A 23 -14.98 2.52 12.44
N VAL A 24 -16.04 2.35 11.64
CA VAL A 24 -17.19 1.55 12.04
C VAL A 24 -17.33 0.45 10.99
N GLU A 25 -17.42 -0.78 11.49
CA GLU A 25 -17.77 -1.98 10.77
C GLU A 25 -18.80 -1.69 9.67
N ILE A 26 -18.59 -2.31 8.51
CA ILE A 26 -19.52 -2.36 7.39
C ILE A 26 -20.80 -3.03 7.89
N ASN A 27 -21.72 -2.25 8.47
CA ASN A 27 -23.07 -2.68 8.86
C ASN A 27 -24.07 -1.52 8.64
N ASP A 28 -24.78 -1.62 7.51
CA ASP A 28 -26.19 -1.30 7.27
C ASP A 28 -26.81 0.07 7.64
N THR A 29 -26.07 1.10 8.07
CA THR A 29 -26.70 2.35 8.57
C THR A 29 -26.45 3.64 7.80
N LEU A 30 -25.79 3.60 6.63
CA LEU A 30 -25.53 4.78 5.78
C LEU A 30 -26.65 5.15 4.78
N ALA A 31 -27.81 4.49 4.84
CA ALA A 31 -28.88 4.71 3.88
C ALA A 31 -29.64 6.04 4.02
N ASN A 32 -29.51 6.78 5.15
CA ASN A 32 -30.47 7.86 5.48
C ASN A 32 -29.88 9.28 5.66
N SER A 33 -28.61 9.52 5.34
CA SER A 33 -28.04 10.88 5.31
C SER A 33 -27.24 11.11 4.03
N SER A 34 -27.93 10.95 2.90
CA SER A 34 -27.39 11.03 1.54
C SER A 34 -27.79 12.33 0.85
N VAL A 35 -27.18 13.45 1.25
CA VAL A 35 -26.76 14.39 0.19
C VAL A 35 -25.44 13.82 -0.32
N THR A 36 -25.57 12.79 -1.16
CA THR A 36 -24.44 12.05 -1.71
C THR A 36 -23.64 12.95 -2.63
N LEU A 37 -22.33 12.73 -2.71
CA LEU A 37 -21.47 13.29 -3.76
C LEU A 37 -22.10 13.11 -5.15
N GLU A 38 -22.89 12.04 -5.34
CA GLU A 38 -23.75 11.79 -6.49
C GLU A 38 -24.81 12.88 -6.71
N THR A 39 -25.47 13.42 -5.69
CA THR A 39 -26.46 14.50 -5.87
C THR A 39 -25.78 15.78 -6.35
N GLU A 40 -24.58 16.10 -5.87
CA GLU A 40 -23.83 17.28 -6.31
C GLU A 40 -23.14 17.07 -7.66
N LEU A 41 -22.57 15.90 -7.94
CA LEU A 41 -22.01 15.52 -9.25
C LEU A 41 -23.09 15.35 -10.31
N GLN A 42 -24.26 14.79 -9.98
CA GLN A 42 -25.40 14.70 -10.90
C GLN A 42 -26.08 16.05 -11.09
N ARG A 43 -26.15 16.92 -10.07
CA ARG A 43 -26.58 18.32 -10.24
C ARG A 43 -25.61 19.07 -11.16
N GLN A 44 -24.30 18.95 -10.94
CA GLN A 44 -23.27 19.55 -11.79
C GLN A 44 -23.30 19.00 -13.23
N ARG A 45 -23.49 17.69 -13.43
CA ARG A 45 -23.63 17.08 -14.76
C ARG A 45 -24.95 17.44 -15.47
N ARG A 46 -26.06 17.59 -14.73
CA ARG A 46 -27.37 17.93 -15.31
C ARG A 46 -27.51 19.41 -15.64
N GLU A 47 -26.79 20.29 -14.94
CA GLU A 47 -26.91 21.75 -15.15
C GLU A 47 -26.00 22.28 -16.25
N SER A 48 -24.88 21.63 -16.60
CA SER A 48 -24.14 21.90 -17.85
C SER A 48 -23.04 20.86 -18.13
N PRO A 49 -22.93 20.25 -19.32
CA PRO A 49 -21.77 19.42 -19.69
C PRO A 49 -20.45 20.22 -19.78
N ASN A 50 -20.49 21.55 -19.58
CA ASN A 50 -19.35 22.46 -19.57
C ASN A 50 -19.04 23.07 -18.19
N VAL A 51 -19.49 22.45 -17.08
CA VAL A 51 -19.10 22.94 -15.74
C VAL A 51 -17.59 22.87 -15.60
N VAL A 52 -16.95 24.03 -15.49
CA VAL A 52 -15.50 24.11 -15.26
C VAL A 52 -15.23 23.79 -13.79
N LEU A 53 -14.51 22.70 -13.52
CA LEU A 53 -14.18 22.24 -12.18
C LEU A 53 -12.87 22.88 -11.69
N ARG A 54 -12.61 22.90 -10.38
CA ARG A 54 -11.27 23.23 -9.87
C ARG A 54 -10.43 21.97 -9.78
N LEU A 55 -9.17 22.05 -10.20
CA LEU A 55 -8.24 20.94 -10.05
C LEU A 55 -7.99 20.68 -8.55
N PRO A 56 -8.07 19.42 -8.08
CA PRO A 56 -7.70 19.08 -6.71
C PRO A 56 -6.25 19.50 -6.41
N GLN A 57 -6.01 20.04 -5.21
CA GLN A 57 -4.66 20.41 -4.78
C GLN A 57 -3.88 19.14 -4.43
N VAL A 58 -3.15 18.62 -5.41
CA VAL A 58 -2.37 17.40 -5.29
C VAL A 58 -0.87 17.61 -5.47
N VAL A 59 -0.40 18.86 -5.41
CA VAL A 59 1.02 19.26 -5.49
C VAL A 59 1.30 20.37 -4.48
N GLY A 60 2.57 20.55 -4.12
CA GLY A 60 2.98 21.53 -3.11
C GLY A 60 2.62 21.11 -1.68
N MET A 61 2.39 19.81 -1.46
CA MET A 61 2.18 19.23 -0.15
C MET A 61 3.51 18.97 0.54
N ALA A 62 3.57 19.19 1.85
CA ALA A 62 4.70 18.76 2.65
C ALA A 62 4.65 17.24 2.85
N ILE A 63 5.81 16.59 2.87
CA ILE A 63 5.94 15.14 3.06
C ILE A 63 7.07 14.84 4.01
N ASP A 64 6.90 13.82 4.84
CA ASP A 64 8.00 13.21 5.56
C ASP A 64 8.48 11.97 4.79
N ILE A 65 9.59 12.08 4.05
CA ILE A 65 10.13 10.93 3.32
C ILE A 65 10.57 9.79 4.23
N SER A 66 10.74 10.00 5.55
CA SER A 66 11.10 8.90 6.43
C SER A 66 9.91 7.99 6.74
N THR A 67 8.70 8.53 6.80
CA THR A 67 7.47 7.78 7.07
C THR A 67 6.59 7.60 5.86
N GLY A 68 6.76 8.46 4.86
CA GLY A 68 5.82 8.58 3.77
C GLY A 68 4.59 9.45 4.06
N ASP A 69 4.51 10.10 5.21
CA ASP A 69 3.30 10.84 5.51
C ASP A 69 3.20 12.09 4.65
N ILE A 70 2.04 12.27 4.03
CA ILE A 70 1.66 13.54 3.42
C ILE A 70 1.03 14.40 4.50
N LEU A 71 1.58 15.59 4.64
CA LEU A 71 1.26 16.54 5.71
C LEU A 71 0.54 17.75 5.11
N LEU A 72 0.76 18.93 5.68
CA LEU A 72 0.04 20.14 5.32
C LEU A 72 0.47 20.67 3.93
N PRO A 73 -0.42 21.39 3.21
CA PRO A 73 -0.02 22.15 2.04
C PRO A 73 1.07 23.16 2.40
N ALA A 74 2.18 23.16 1.67
CA ALA A 74 3.35 24.02 1.89
C ALA A 74 3.43 25.18 0.89
N LEU A 75 2.98 24.97 -0.35
CA LEU A 75 2.99 25.99 -1.40
C LEU A 75 1.71 26.80 -1.44
N GLU A 76 1.84 28.08 -1.78
CA GLU A 76 0.75 28.96 -2.16
C GLU A 76 0.45 28.74 -3.64
N LEU A 77 -0.75 28.28 -3.96
CA LEU A 77 -1.22 28.09 -5.33
C LEU A 77 -2.36 29.07 -5.60
N THR A 78 -2.18 29.95 -6.57
CA THR A 78 -3.16 31.01 -6.87
C THR A 78 -4.11 30.57 -7.98
N ASP A 79 -5.39 30.47 -7.65
CA ASP A 79 -6.47 30.20 -8.60
C ASP A 79 -7.36 31.44 -8.75
N ASN A 80 -7.16 32.15 -9.86
CA ASN A 80 -7.97 33.29 -10.28
C ASN A 80 -8.97 32.93 -11.40
N GLY A 81 -9.10 31.65 -11.75
CA GLY A 81 -9.93 31.17 -12.85
C GLY A 81 -9.47 31.57 -14.26
N SER A 82 -8.29 32.16 -14.42
CA SER A 82 -7.80 32.62 -15.74
C SER A 82 -7.15 31.52 -16.56
N LYS A 83 -6.64 30.48 -15.90
CA LYS A 83 -5.92 29.37 -16.54
C LYS A 83 -6.78 28.12 -16.48
N GLN A 84 -7.00 27.53 -17.65
CA GLN A 84 -7.81 26.32 -17.81
C GLN A 84 -6.99 25.21 -18.47
N TRP A 85 -7.33 23.97 -18.13
CA TRP A 85 -6.82 22.77 -18.75
C TRP A 85 -8.00 21.86 -19.10
N THR A 86 -7.97 21.25 -20.28
CA THR A 86 -9.01 20.30 -20.71
C THR A 86 -8.41 18.91 -20.75
N ASP A 87 -9.03 17.99 -20.03
CA ASP A 87 -8.70 16.58 -20.13
C ASP A 87 -9.11 16.05 -21.52
N VAL A 88 -8.16 15.44 -22.22
CA VAL A 88 -8.35 15.03 -23.63
C VAL A 88 -9.28 13.83 -23.74
N GLU A 89 -9.36 12.99 -22.70
CA GLU A 89 -10.11 11.74 -22.75
C GLU A 89 -11.58 11.94 -22.37
N SER A 90 -11.84 12.70 -21.30
CA SER A 90 -13.21 13.00 -20.86
C SER A 90 -13.80 14.27 -21.47
N GLY A 91 -12.97 15.17 -22.00
CA GLY A 91 -13.38 16.51 -22.44
C GLY A 91 -13.64 17.49 -21.28
N GLN A 92 -13.41 17.07 -20.03
CA GLN A 92 -13.67 17.89 -18.84
C GLN A 92 -12.68 19.07 -18.74
N ILE A 93 -13.20 20.26 -18.48
CA ILE A 93 -12.40 21.48 -18.32
C ILE A 93 -12.18 21.75 -16.82
N PHE A 94 -10.95 22.08 -16.45
CA PHE A 94 -10.53 22.42 -15.09
C PHE A 94 -9.88 23.80 -15.04
N TYR A 95 -10.20 24.59 -14.02
CA TYR A 95 -9.37 25.71 -13.57
C TYR A 95 -8.13 25.15 -12.86
N ILE A 96 -6.96 25.65 -13.28
CA ILE A 96 -5.67 25.24 -12.72
C ILE A 96 -4.94 26.45 -12.16
N PRO A 97 -4.19 26.30 -11.04
CA PRO A 97 -3.42 27.40 -10.50
C PRO A 97 -2.36 27.92 -11.48
N ASN A 98 -2.02 29.20 -11.39
CA ASN A 98 -1.08 29.84 -12.31
C ASN A 98 0.34 29.23 -12.24
N GLU A 99 0.71 28.79 -11.04
CA GLU A 99 1.99 28.15 -10.74
C GLU A 99 2.11 26.72 -11.28
N VAL A 100 0.98 26.08 -11.59
CA VAL A 100 0.91 24.64 -11.91
C VAL A 100 0.99 24.39 -13.40
N GLU A 101 1.70 23.34 -13.79
CA GLU A 101 1.75 22.79 -15.14
C GLU A 101 1.16 21.37 -15.14
N ILE A 102 0.37 21.06 -16.17
CA ILE A 102 -0.27 19.76 -16.34
C ILE A 102 0.29 19.12 -17.61
N THR A 103 0.78 17.90 -17.48
CA THR A 103 1.17 17.06 -18.61
C THR A 103 0.26 15.84 -18.68
N LYS A 104 -0.07 15.43 -19.91
CA LYS A 104 -0.86 14.21 -20.14
C LYS A 104 -0.06 13.00 -19.63
N ALA A 105 -0.76 12.03 -19.04
CA ALA A 105 -0.18 10.73 -18.74
C ALA A 105 0.36 10.06 -20.01
N SER A 106 1.51 9.39 -19.88
CA SER A 106 2.03 8.49 -20.90
C SER A 106 1.32 7.14 -20.82
N ASP A 107 1.22 6.41 -21.94
CA ASP A 107 0.74 5.03 -21.93
C ASP A 107 1.58 4.13 -20.99
N ASN A 108 2.88 4.46 -20.81
CA ASN A 108 3.78 3.75 -19.89
C ASN A 108 3.51 4.05 -18.41
N ASP A 109 2.73 5.09 -18.09
CA ASP A 109 2.35 5.40 -16.71
C ASP A 109 1.21 4.50 -16.22
N ASN A 110 0.50 3.87 -17.15
CA ASN A 110 -0.63 3.00 -16.89
C ASN A 110 -0.19 1.53 -16.96
N GLY A 111 -0.78 0.70 -16.09
CA GLY A 111 -0.58 -0.74 -16.17
C GLY A 111 -0.58 -1.44 -14.82
N VAL A 112 -0.47 -2.76 -14.91
CA VAL A 112 -0.44 -3.64 -13.75
C VAL A 112 0.99 -3.89 -13.31
N SER A 113 1.30 -3.50 -12.08
CA SER A 113 2.51 -3.89 -11.37
C SER A 113 2.17 -4.92 -10.31
N VAL A 114 3.03 -5.93 -10.15
CA VAL A 114 2.92 -6.94 -9.10
C VAL A 114 4.28 -7.05 -8.44
N ARG A 115 4.30 -6.97 -7.11
CA ARG A 115 5.49 -7.28 -6.30
C ARG A 115 5.15 -8.40 -5.35
N ILE A 116 5.99 -9.44 -5.36
CA ILE A 116 5.88 -10.61 -4.50
C ILE A 116 6.95 -10.50 -3.41
N PHE A 117 6.54 -10.72 -2.17
CA PHE A 117 7.37 -10.64 -0.97
C PHE A 117 7.32 -11.99 -0.27
N ASN A 118 8.44 -12.70 -0.30
CA ASN A 118 8.61 -13.97 0.41
C ASN A 118 8.91 -13.75 1.89
N THR A 119 9.42 -12.58 2.24
CA THR A 119 9.76 -12.22 3.62
C THR A 119 9.29 -10.81 3.95
N GLU A 120 9.05 -10.56 5.23
CA GLU A 120 8.77 -9.25 5.79
C GLU A 120 9.88 -8.26 5.47
N ASN A 121 11.14 -8.71 5.48
CA ASN A 121 12.29 -7.88 5.16
C ASN A 121 12.26 -7.38 3.71
N GLU A 122 11.85 -8.20 2.74
CA GLU A 122 11.71 -7.74 1.34
C GLU A 122 10.67 -6.62 1.19
N LEU A 123 9.58 -6.69 1.95
CA LEU A 123 8.55 -5.65 1.97
C LEU A 123 9.07 -4.38 2.67
N VAL A 124 9.73 -4.54 3.82
CA VAL A 124 10.34 -3.42 4.57
C VAL A 124 11.43 -2.73 3.75
N ASP A 125 12.31 -3.49 3.09
CA ASP A 125 13.37 -2.95 2.22
C ASP A 125 12.79 -2.21 1.01
N THR A 126 11.62 -2.62 0.53
CA THR A 126 10.90 -1.91 -0.52
C THR A 126 10.40 -0.56 -0.03
N TRP A 127 9.87 -0.49 1.19
CA TRP A 127 9.51 0.77 1.81
C TRP A 127 10.75 1.64 2.01
N LEU A 128 11.80 1.10 2.64
CA LEU A 128 13.06 1.80 2.91
C LEU A 128 13.70 2.38 1.64
N ARG A 129 13.86 1.58 0.58
CA ARG A 129 14.42 2.06 -0.69
C ARG A 129 13.49 2.99 -1.44
N GLY A 130 12.18 2.76 -1.36
CA GLY A 130 11.18 3.66 -1.91
C GLY A 130 11.33 5.10 -1.39
N TYR A 131 11.76 5.28 -0.13
CA TYR A 131 12.06 6.59 0.46
C TYR A 131 13.30 7.28 -0.12
N GLU A 132 14.31 6.49 -0.51
CA GLU A 132 15.61 7.01 -0.96
C GLU A 132 15.63 7.27 -2.47
N GLU A 133 14.97 6.43 -3.25
CA GLU A 133 15.01 6.44 -4.73
C GLU A 133 13.94 7.35 -5.37
N GLY A 134 13.02 7.90 -4.58
CA GLY A 134 12.02 8.88 -5.02
C GLY A 134 10.89 8.32 -5.89
N GLY A 135 10.76 7.00 -5.98
CA GLY A 135 9.66 6.29 -6.65
C GLY A 135 8.53 6.01 -5.68
N TRP A 136 7.79 7.04 -5.28
CA TRP A 136 6.76 6.88 -4.26
C TRP A 136 5.42 6.50 -4.90
N SER A 137 4.97 5.26 -4.72
CA SER A 137 3.64 4.79 -5.12
C SER A 137 2.70 4.82 -3.92
N GLY A 138 1.49 5.37 -4.12
CA GLY A 138 0.43 5.38 -3.12
C GLY A 138 -0.10 3.97 -2.78
N GLY A 139 -1.10 3.90 -1.91
CA GLY A 139 -1.73 2.65 -1.46
C GLY A 139 -0.98 1.97 -0.31
N GLN A 140 -0.94 0.63 -0.29
CA GLN A 140 -0.22 -0.13 0.74
C GLN A 140 1.31 0.09 0.68
N PHE A 141 1.87 0.55 -0.45
CA PHE A 141 3.30 0.91 -0.51
C PHE A 141 3.63 2.19 0.27
N ALA A 142 2.65 3.09 0.42
CA ALA A 142 2.85 4.36 1.10
C ALA A 142 2.49 4.31 2.60
N ARG A 143 1.73 3.30 3.04
CA ARG A 143 1.38 3.10 4.46
C ARG A 143 2.53 2.43 5.21
N THR A 144 3.32 3.21 5.95
CA THR A 144 4.26 2.64 6.91
C THR A 144 3.53 2.16 8.15
N LYS A 145 3.12 0.89 8.13
CA LYS A 145 2.65 0.24 9.35
C LYS A 145 3.85 -0.23 10.17
N ASN A 146 3.62 -0.33 11.47
CA ASN A 146 4.51 -1.05 12.38
C ASN A 146 4.82 -2.45 11.80
N ILE A 147 6.10 -2.80 11.71
CA ILE A 147 6.57 -4.02 11.04
C ILE A 147 6.03 -5.26 11.75
N SER A 148 5.84 -5.22 13.08
CA SER A 148 5.26 -6.36 13.80
C SER A 148 3.81 -6.65 13.36
N HIS A 149 3.02 -5.60 13.14
CA HIS A 149 1.66 -5.74 12.62
C HIS A 149 1.66 -6.29 11.17
N VAL A 150 2.63 -5.87 10.35
CA VAL A 150 2.81 -6.35 8.97
C VAL A 150 3.18 -7.84 8.99
N PHE A 151 4.07 -8.24 9.89
CA PHE A 151 4.44 -9.63 10.09
C PHE A 151 3.22 -10.49 10.48
N ASP A 152 2.51 -10.11 11.54
CA ASP A 152 1.37 -10.86 12.07
C ASP A 152 0.25 -11.02 11.04
N LEU A 153 0.03 -9.98 10.24
CA LEU A 153 -1.04 -9.95 9.25
C LEU A 153 -0.69 -10.73 7.98
N TYR A 154 0.58 -10.68 7.53
CA TYR A 154 0.95 -11.12 6.18
C TYR A 154 1.89 -12.33 6.13
N PHE A 155 2.75 -12.53 7.12
CA PHE A 155 3.87 -13.48 7.04
C PHE A 155 3.83 -14.61 8.08
N LYS A 156 2.81 -14.63 8.95
CA LYS A 156 2.57 -15.72 9.91
C LYS A 156 2.34 -17.06 9.19
N ASP A 157 2.55 -18.19 9.90
CA ASP A 157 2.20 -19.54 9.43
C ASP A 157 2.76 -19.93 8.05
N ASN A 158 4.03 -19.58 7.82
CA ASN A 158 4.78 -19.87 6.58
C ASN A 158 4.11 -19.28 5.32
N GLN A 159 3.65 -18.04 5.42
CA GLN A 159 3.00 -17.31 4.34
C GLN A 159 3.93 -16.29 3.69
N ALA A 160 3.63 -15.98 2.45
CA ALA A 160 4.18 -14.88 1.66
C ALA A 160 3.03 -13.97 1.25
N THR A 161 3.36 -12.76 0.79
CA THR A 161 2.36 -11.79 0.34
C THR A 161 2.77 -11.18 -0.98
N SER A 162 1.81 -10.64 -1.71
CA SER A 162 2.06 -9.77 -2.84
C SER A 162 1.19 -8.52 -2.76
N ILE A 163 1.69 -7.44 -3.34
CA ILE A 163 0.92 -6.22 -3.60
C ILE A 163 0.86 -6.04 -5.11
N SER A 164 -0.36 -5.99 -5.63
CA SER A 164 -0.67 -5.81 -7.04
C SER A 164 -1.40 -4.48 -7.21
N GLN A 165 -0.95 -3.64 -8.13
CA GLN A 165 -1.54 -2.33 -8.40
C GLN A 165 -1.78 -2.15 -9.90
N ASN A 166 -2.96 -1.67 -10.27
CA ASN A 166 -3.32 -1.29 -11.63
C ASN A 166 -3.56 0.22 -11.67
N LEU A 167 -2.59 0.95 -12.20
CA LEU A 167 -2.62 2.41 -12.24
C LEU A 167 -3.37 2.91 -13.48
N LYS A 168 -4.20 3.92 -13.27
CA LYS A 168 -4.90 4.71 -14.27
C LYS A 168 -4.59 6.18 -14.04
N VAL A 169 -3.41 6.59 -14.47
CA VAL A 169 -2.94 7.97 -14.43
C VAL A 169 -3.69 8.78 -15.49
N VAL A 170 -4.36 9.84 -15.06
CA VAL A 170 -5.05 10.77 -15.95
C VAL A 170 -4.11 11.90 -16.36
N TYR A 171 -3.37 12.45 -15.38
CA TYR A 171 -2.42 13.52 -15.62
C TYR A 171 -1.28 13.52 -14.61
N THR A 172 -0.20 14.19 -14.98
CA THR A 172 0.88 14.59 -14.07
C THR A 172 0.75 16.08 -13.81
N VAL A 173 0.85 16.46 -12.54
CA VAL A 173 0.85 17.86 -12.10
C VAL A 173 2.23 18.23 -11.60
N ALA A 174 2.72 19.41 -11.97
CA ALA A 174 4.01 19.91 -11.52
C ALA A 174 3.99 21.40 -11.20
N VAL A 175 4.86 21.84 -10.27
CA VAL A 175 5.18 23.24 -10.04
C VAL A 175 6.65 23.44 -10.42
N PRO A 176 6.95 24.26 -11.44
CA PRO A 176 8.32 24.56 -11.82
C PRO A 176 9.09 25.20 -10.67
N ASP A 177 10.39 24.90 -10.58
CA ASP A 177 11.25 25.40 -9.50
C ASP A 177 11.27 26.95 -9.45
N THR A 178 11.05 27.62 -10.58
CA THR A 178 10.97 29.09 -10.69
C THR A 178 9.68 29.71 -10.15
N LYS A 179 8.65 28.90 -9.90
CA LYS A 179 7.32 29.34 -9.44
C LYS A 179 7.00 28.89 -8.01
N LEU A 180 7.96 28.28 -7.31
CA LEU A 180 7.79 27.84 -5.93
C LEU A 180 7.60 29.03 -5.01
N LYS A 181 6.42 29.13 -4.41
CA LYS A 181 6.08 30.14 -3.40
C LYS A 181 5.50 29.43 -2.19
N LEU A 182 6.12 29.63 -1.03
CA LEU A 182 5.58 29.11 0.22
C LEU A 182 4.30 29.85 0.61
N ASN A 183 3.34 29.13 1.17
CA ASN A 183 2.21 29.79 1.81
C ASN A 183 2.64 30.51 3.09
N ARG A 184 1.77 31.40 3.57
CA ARG A 184 2.06 32.24 4.73
C ARG A 184 2.43 31.45 6.00
N TYR A 185 1.85 30.26 6.19
CA TYR A 185 2.09 29.47 7.40
C TYR A 185 3.43 28.74 7.34
N ALA A 186 3.74 28.12 6.19
CA ALA A 186 5.04 27.52 5.93
C ALA A 186 6.17 28.56 6.04
N GLN A 187 5.96 29.75 5.47
CA GLN A 187 6.92 30.85 5.58
C GLN A 187 7.13 31.30 7.03
N GLN A 188 6.04 31.43 7.80
CA GLN A 188 6.14 31.75 9.23
C GLN A 188 6.89 30.67 10.02
N ALA A 189 6.64 29.39 9.73
CA ALA A 189 7.32 28.28 10.39
C ALA A 189 8.84 28.29 10.10
N ILE A 190 9.25 28.53 8.86
CA ILE A 190 10.67 28.71 8.53
C ILE A 190 11.27 29.91 9.26
N ASN A 191 10.55 31.03 9.32
CA ASN A 191 11.04 32.25 9.97
C ASN A 191 11.21 32.10 11.50
N GLN A 192 10.62 31.07 12.11
CA GLN A 192 10.80 30.76 13.53
C GLN A 192 12.06 29.93 13.80
N LEU A 193 12.67 29.32 12.78
CA LEU A 193 13.91 28.57 12.94
C LEU A 193 15.09 29.51 13.27
N THR A 194 15.93 29.09 14.21
CA THR A 194 17.03 29.90 14.73
C THR A 194 18.38 29.49 14.14
N SER A 195 19.31 30.45 14.01
CA SER A 195 20.67 30.15 13.57
C SER A 195 21.46 29.30 14.57
N ARG A 196 21.16 29.41 15.87
CA ARG A 196 21.63 28.44 16.87
C ARG A 196 20.82 27.16 16.72
N TYR A 197 21.50 26.03 16.56
CA TYR A 197 20.84 24.73 16.46
C TYR A 197 20.15 24.37 17.79
N ASP A 198 18.84 24.16 17.71
CA ASP A 198 17.99 23.65 18.78
C ASP A 198 17.24 22.42 18.22
N GLU A 199 17.63 21.23 18.65
CA GLU A 199 17.07 19.99 18.14
C GLU A 199 15.55 19.90 18.33
N THR A 200 15.02 20.43 19.43
CA THR A 200 13.58 20.36 19.75
C THR A 200 12.78 21.23 18.79
N LEU A 201 13.27 22.45 18.53
CA LEU A 201 12.62 23.38 17.59
C LEU A 201 12.60 22.82 16.16
N TYR A 202 13.73 22.28 15.70
CA TYR A 202 13.83 21.71 14.36
C TYR A 202 13.00 20.43 14.21
N ASN A 203 12.98 19.55 15.21
CA ASN A 203 12.11 18.38 15.18
C ASN A 203 10.62 18.75 15.19
N SER A 204 10.22 19.76 15.97
CA SER A 204 8.84 20.27 15.97
C SER A 204 8.43 20.81 14.59
N PHE A 205 9.35 21.45 13.85
CA PHE A 205 9.11 21.83 12.46
C PHE A 205 8.89 20.60 11.58
N LEU A 206 9.76 19.58 11.68
CA LEU A 206 9.68 18.35 10.88
C LEU A 206 8.44 17.50 11.20
N ASP A 207 7.93 17.53 12.43
CA ASP A 207 6.70 16.82 12.80
C ASP A 207 5.46 17.39 12.11
N VAL A 208 5.45 18.70 11.83
CA VAL A 208 4.31 19.39 11.20
C VAL A 208 4.46 19.45 9.68
N TRP A 209 5.67 19.73 9.20
CA TRP A 209 5.96 20.03 7.80
C TRP A 209 6.75 18.92 7.10
N GLY A 210 7.16 17.88 7.81
CA GLY A 210 7.93 16.80 7.24
C GLY A 210 9.31 17.27 6.79
N THR A 211 9.91 16.50 5.89
CA THR A 211 11.29 16.69 5.44
C THR A 211 11.39 17.32 4.06
N HIS A 212 10.35 17.18 3.23
CA HIS A 212 10.34 17.62 1.82
C HIS A 212 8.99 18.23 1.43
N ILE A 213 8.93 18.78 0.22
CA ILE A 213 7.72 19.28 -0.44
C ILE A 213 7.59 18.61 -1.80
N THR A 214 6.41 18.08 -2.12
CA THR A 214 6.11 17.56 -3.46
C THR A 214 6.04 18.68 -4.49
N VAL A 215 6.70 18.51 -5.62
CA VAL A 215 6.67 19.48 -6.72
C VAL A 215 6.27 18.86 -8.05
N SER A 216 6.22 17.52 -8.16
CA SER A 216 5.65 16.82 -9.31
C SER A 216 5.03 15.50 -8.88
N ASN A 217 3.81 15.22 -9.35
CA ASN A 217 2.96 14.14 -8.87
C ASN A 217 2.10 13.55 -10.00
N LYS A 218 1.90 12.22 -10.00
CA LYS A 218 0.96 11.51 -10.88
C LYS A 218 -0.39 11.35 -10.20
N VAL A 219 -1.46 11.59 -10.95
CA VAL A 219 -2.82 11.74 -10.44
C VAL A 219 -3.79 10.93 -11.29
N GLY A 220 -4.73 10.24 -10.66
CA GLY A 220 -5.69 9.39 -11.35
C GLY A 220 -6.37 8.40 -10.41
N GLY A 221 -6.55 7.16 -10.84
CA GLY A 221 -7.13 6.10 -10.02
C GLY A 221 -6.24 4.86 -9.98
N MET A 222 -6.47 4.02 -8.97
CA MET A 222 -5.74 2.78 -8.79
C MET A 222 -6.64 1.68 -8.24
N THR A 223 -6.58 0.50 -8.85
CA THR A 223 -7.05 -0.72 -8.19
C THR A 223 -5.84 -1.34 -7.50
N GLU A 224 -5.96 -1.62 -6.21
CA GLU A 224 -4.90 -2.29 -5.44
C GLU A 224 -5.45 -3.53 -4.76
N GLN A 225 -4.66 -4.60 -4.82
CA GLN A 225 -4.95 -5.85 -4.16
C GLN A 225 -3.72 -6.33 -3.40
N GLN A 226 -3.94 -6.71 -2.15
CA GLN A 226 -2.94 -7.43 -1.37
C GLN A 226 -3.40 -8.86 -1.15
N VAL A 227 -2.57 -9.80 -1.59
CA VAL A 227 -2.84 -11.22 -1.51
C VAL A 227 -1.80 -11.87 -0.61
N GLN A 228 -2.27 -12.65 0.36
CA GLN A 228 -1.44 -13.56 1.13
C GLN A 228 -1.58 -14.97 0.55
N PHE A 229 -0.49 -15.72 0.45
CA PHE A 229 -0.50 -17.09 -0.02
C PHE A 229 0.50 -17.95 0.73
N LYS A 230 0.28 -19.27 0.72
CA LYS A 230 1.19 -20.23 1.35
C LYS A 230 2.52 -20.29 0.58
N LYS A 231 3.66 -20.26 1.28
CA LYS A 231 4.99 -20.31 0.64
C LYS A 231 5.23 -21.56 -0.20
N CYS A 232 4.63 -22.69 0.19
CA CYS A 232 4.72 -23.93 -0.60
C CYS A 232 4.14 -23.83 -2.02
N LEU A 233 3.42 -22.75 -2.36
CA LEU A 233 3.03 -22.45 -3.74
C LEU A 233 4.26 -22.19 -4.65
N LEU A 234 5.35 -21.69 -4.08
CA LEU A 234 6.61 -21.39 -4.76
C LEU A 234 7.64 -22.54 -4.64
N ASP A 235 7.62 -23.28 -3.53
CA ASP A 235 8.67 -24.25 -3.17
C ASP A 235 8.43 -25.68 -3.69
N ALA A 236 7.34 -25.95 -4.40
CA ALA A 236 6.92 -27.31 -4.74
C ALA A 236 7.71 -27.94 -5.93
N THR A 237 9.04 -27.84 -5.97
CA THR A 237 9.87 -28.31 -7.11
C THR A 237 9.66 -29.77 -7.55
N ASP A 238 9.08 -30.61 -6.68
CA ASP A 238 8.90 -32.05 -6.89
C ASP A 238 7.48 -32.45 -7.34
N PHE A 239 6.55 -31.50 -7.49
CA PHE A 239 5.18 -31.78 -7.92
C PHE A 239 4.88 -31.15 -9.28
N THR A 240 4.07 -31.84 -10.09
CA THR A 240 3.53 -31.35 -11.37
C THR A 240 2.73 -30.04 -11.25
N ASP A 241 2.41 -29.63 -10.03
CA ASP A 241 1.52 -28.51 -9.70
C ASP A 241 2.24 -27.31 -9.05
N SER A 242 3.59 -27.28 -9.01
CA SER A 242 4.29 -26.05 -8.58
C SER A 242 4.04 -24.89 -9.52
N MET A 243 3.88 -23.71 -8.94
CA MET A 243 3.72 -22.50 -9.70
C MET A 243 5.07 -21.79 -9.78
N SER A 244 5.58 -21.62 -11.00
CA SER A 244 6.73 -20.73 -11.21
C SER A 244 6.38 -19.31 -10.77
N LEU A 245 7.39 -18.51 -10.41
CA LEU A 245 7.18 -17.12 -10.02
C LEU A 245 6.46 -16.32 -11.12
N SER A 246 6.77 -16.57 -12.40
CA SER A 246 6.10 -15.91 -13.53
C SER A 246 4.65 -16.34 -13.68
N SER A 247 4.33 -17.63 -13.43
CA SER A 247 2.95 -18.10 -13.39
C SER A 247 2.18 -17.50 -12.21
N LEU A 248 2.80 -17.34 -11.04
CA LEU A 248 2.18 -16.66 -9.90
C LEU A 248 1.91 -15.20 -10.20
N GLU A 249 2.90 -14.49 -10.77
CA GLU A 249 2.75 -13.10 -11.18
C GLU A 249 1.61 -12.93 -12.18
N MET A 250 1.48 -13.84 -13.16
CA MET A 250 0.37 -13.82 -14.11
C MET A 250 -0.99 -14.04 -13.44
N ASN A 251 -1.10 -15.01 -12.52
CA ASN A 251 -2.33 -15.24 -11.76
C ASN A 251 -2.70 -14.01 -10.92
N LEU A 252 -1.72 -13.38 -10.25
CA LEU A 252 -1.92 -12.15 -9.48
C LEU A 252 -2.37 -10.97 -10.35
N LYS A 253 -1.79 -10.81 -11.55
CA LYS A 253 -2.25 -9.80 -12.52
C LYS A 253 -3.70 -10.04 -12.92
N GLN A 254 -4.06 -11.29 -13.20
CA GLN A 254 -5.43 -11.65 -13.57
C GLN A 254 -6.42 -11.48 -12.42
N ASP A 255 -6.03 -11.82 -11.18
CA ASP A 255 -6.86 -11.69 -9.98
C ASP A 255 -7.17 -10.22 -9.61
N LEU A 256 -6.35 -9.28 -10.11
CA LEU A 256 -6.56 -7.84 -9.98
C LEU A 256 -7.51 -7.28 -11.05
N VAL A 257 -7.42 -7.75 -12.30
CA VAL A 257 -8.12 -7.12 -13.44
C VAL A 257 -9.34 -7.86 -13.94
N ALA A 258 -9.47 -9.17 -13.71
CA ALA A 258 -10.57 -9.95 -14.27
C ALA A 258 -11.67 -10.18 -13.24
N GLU A 259 -12.92 -9.94 -13.65
CA GLU A 259 -14.11 -10.24 -12.84
C GLU A 259 -14.34 -11.76 -12.66
N ARG A 260 -13.79 -12.57 -13.58
CA ARG A 260 -13.79 -14.05 -13.55
C ARG A 260 -12.48 -14.58 -14.08
N PRO A 261 -11.42 -14.55 -13.27
CA PRO A 261 -10.11 -14.92 -13.76
C PRO A 261 -10.09 -16.45 -13.98
N CYS A 262 -9.57 -16.92 -15.13
CA CYS A 262 -9.29 -18.34 -15.38
C CYS A 262 -8.08 -18.78 -14.55
N ILE A 263 -8.21 -18.66 -13.24
CA ILE A 263 -7.16 -18.88 -12.27
C ILE A 263 -6.98 -20.37 -12.08
N GLN A 264 -5.73 -20.81 -12.03
CA GLN A 264 -5.42 -22.18 -11.68
C GLN A 264 -5.98 -22.50 -10.30
N HIS A 265 -6.80 -23.56 -10.21
CA HIS A 265 -7.46 -23.98 -8.96
C HIS A 265 -6.48 -24.10 -7.79
N TYR A 266 -5.26 -24.55 -8.08
CA TYR A 266 -4.17 -24.68 -7.12
C TYR A 266 -3.82 -23.36 -6.40
N TYR A 267 -3.70 -22.24 -7.13
CA TYR A 267 -3.47 -20.92 -6.55
C TYR A 267 -4.69 -20.43 -5.77
N TRP A 268 -5.89 -20.58 -6.33
CA TRP A 268 -7.12 -20.05 -5.71
C TRP A 268 -7.35 -20.61 -4.29
N GLN A 269 -7.11 -21.90 -4.10
CA GLN A 269 -7.25 -22.56 -2.79
C GLN A 269 -6.21 -22.13 -1.75
N ARG A 270 -5.06 -21.62 -2.20
CA ARG A 270 -3.88 -21.37 -1.33
C ARG A 270 -3.62 -19.89 -1.09
N ARG A 271 -4.54 -19.03 -1.55
CA ARG A 271 -4.43 -17.59 -1.46
C ARG A 271 -5.63 -16.98 -0.76
N ARG A 272 -5.38 -15.90 -0.03
CA ARG A 272 -6.38 -15.07 0.66
C ARG A 272 -6.19 -13.62 0.23
N LYS A 273 -7.25 -13.00 -0.28
CA LYS A 273 -7.28 -11.55 -0.49
C LYS A 273 -7.44 -10.88 0.87
N LEU A 274 -6.51 -10.00 1.22
CA LEU A 274 -6.52 -9.25 2.48
C LEU A 274 -6.92 -7.81 2.26
N VAL A 275 -6.51 -7.23 1.12
CA VAL A 275 -6.93 -5.91 0.67
C VAL A 275 -7.41 -6.05 -0.76
N ASP A 276 -8.56 -5.43 -1.04
CA ASP A 276 -9.10 -5.25 -2.38
C ASP A 276 -9.85 -3.93 -2.39
N HIS A 277 -9.19 -2.87 -2.86
CA HIS A 277 -9.77 -1.54 -2.85
C HIS A 277 -9.45 -0.76 -4.11
N ARG A 278 -10.31 0.21 -4.39
CA ARG A 278 -10.15 1.16 -5.48
C ARG A 278 -9.92 2.54 -4.88
N ILE A 279 -8.92 3.23 -5.41
CA ILE A 279 -8.44 4.53 -4.95
C ILE A 279 -8.70 5.55 -6.05
N GLY A 280 -9.33 6.67 -5.71
CA GLY A 280 -9.88 7.62 -6.69
C GLY A 280 -11.20 7.12 -7.29
N GLY A 281 -11.83 7.94 -8.11
CA GLY A 281 -13.17 7.69 -8.66
C GLY A 281 -14.28 7.76 -7.61
N ASP A 282 -15.50 7.46 -8.05
CA ASP A 282 -16.68 7.40 -7.20
C ASP A 282 -16.76 6.05 -6.48
N VAL A 283 -16.77 6.09 -5.15
CA VAL A 283 -16.88 4.92 -4.27
C VAL A 283 -18.19 4.15 -4.48
N LEU A 284 -19.25 4.81 -4.94
CA LEU A 284 -20.53 4.15 -5.20
C LEU A 284 -20.47 3.27 -6.45
N MET A 285 -19.54 3.54 -7.36
CA MET A 285 -19.32 2.78 -8.58
C MET A 285 -18.30 1.66 -8.40
N ILE A 286 -17.80 1.42 -7.19
CA ILE A 286 -16.72 0.45 -6.91
C ILE A 286 -17.04 -0.97 -7.40
N ASN A 287 -18.32 -1.34 -7.50
CA ASN A 287 -18.75 -2.67 -7.96
C ASN A 287 -18.78 -2.82 -9.50
N ASP A 288 -18.62 -1.74 -10.27
CA ASP A 288 -18.58 -1.74 -11.73
C ASP A 288 -17.28 -1.08 -12.17
N ALA A 289 -16.28 -1.90 -12.51
CA ALA A 289 -14.93 -1.42 -12.79
C ALA A 289 -14.88 -0.40 -13.93
N VAL A 290 -15.69 -0.62 -14.98
CA VAL A 290 -15.75 0.26 -16.16
C VAL A 290 -16.36 1.61 -15.79
N LYS A 291 -17.47 1.61 -15.04
CA LYS A 291 -18.09 2.87 -14.59
C LYS A 291 -17.19 3.59 -13.59
N TRP A 292 -16.58 2.88 -12.65
CA TRP A 292 -15.63 3.47 -11.72
C TRP A 292 -14.48 4.16 -12.46
N GLU A 293 -13.88 3.52 -13.48
CA GLU A 293 -12.80 4.10 -14.26
C GLU A 293 -13.19 5.42 -14.92
N GLN A 294 -14.42 5.50 -15.47
CA GLN A 294 -14.97 6.73 -16.05
C GLN A 294 -15.19 7.86 -15.02
N THR A 295 -15.27 7.55 -13.73
CA THR A 295 -15.42 8.56 -12.68
C THR A 295 -14.10 9.13 -12.16
N ILE A 296 -12.96 8.48 -12.47
CA ILE A 296 -11.64 8.87 -11.94
C ILE A 296 -11.31 10.33 -12.24
N VAL A 297 -11.59 10.81 -13.46
CA VAL A 297 -11.27 12.18 -13.85
C VAL A 297 -11.98 13.24 -12.98
N PHE A 298 -13.15 12.91 -12.43
CA PHE A 298 -13.94 13.82 -11.59
C PHE A 298 -13.55 13.75 -10.11
N ALA A 299 -12.97 12.63 -9.68
CA ALA A 299 -12.54 12.41 -8.31
C ALA A 299 -11.16 11.72 -8.26
N PRO A 300 -10.10 12.32 -8.82
CA PRO A 300 -8.83 11.64 -8.91
C PRO A 300 -8.11 11.65 -7.56
N ALA A 301 -7.26 10.65 -7.36
CA ALA A 301 -6.38 10.50 -6.22
C ALA A 301 -4.92 10.76 -6.60
N LEU A 302 -4.10 11.15 -5.61
CA LEU A 302 -2.65 11.15 -5.78
C LEU A 302 -2.17 9.69 -5.83
N LEU A 303 -1.56 9.32 -6.95
CA LEU A 303 -1.08 7.96 -7.19
C LEU A 303 0.40 7.80 -6.90
N SER A 304 1.19 8.82 -7.24
CA SER A 304 2.64 8.75 -7.06
C SER A 304 3.28 10.12 -6.96
N ILE A 305 4.33 10.21 -6.14
CA ILE A 305 5.19 11.39 -6.06
C ILE A 305 6.38 11.17 -6.98
N VAL A 306 6.53 12.05 -7.99
CA VAL A 306 7.56 11.96 -9.03
C VAL A 306 8.79 12.80 -8.67
N LYS A 307 8.56 13.98 -8.10
CA LYS A 307 9.63 14.89 -7.67
C LYS A 307 9.22 15.58 -6.39
N TYR A 308 10.16 15.66 -5.46
CA TYR A 308 10.08 16.45 -4.26
C TYR A 308 11.39 17.20 -4.02
N ILE A 309 11.34 18.24 -3.20
CA ILE A 309 12.50 19.04 -2.82
C ILE A 309 12.60 19.13 -1.29
N PRO A 310 13.81 19.09 -0.72
CA PRO A 310 13.99 19.23 0.72
C PRO A 310 13.74 20.67 1.16
N TRP A 311 13.18 20.85 2.36
CA TRP A 311 12.88 22.18 2.90
C TRP A 311 14.08 23.12 2.94
N TYR A 312 15.27 22.59 3.23
CA TYR A 312 16.50 23.39 3.32
C TYR A 312 16.89 24.07 1.99
N ASN A 313 16.39 23.60 0.84
CA ASN A 313 16.60 24.25 -0.45
C ASN A 313 15.82 25.56 -0.60
N LEU A 314 14.79 25.78 0.23
CA LEU A 314 13.97 26.99 0.22
C LEU A 314 14.44 28.03 1.25
N ILE A 315 15.51 27.74 2.00
CA ILE A 315 16.05 28.62 3.05
C ILE A 315 17.22 29.44 2.51
N GLN A 316 17.10 30.76 2.61
CA GLN A 316 18.14 31.70 2.17
C GLN A 316 19.30 31.81 3.18
N ASN A 317 19.01 31.73 4.49
CA ASN A 317 20.05 31.81 5.52
C ASN A 317 20.87 30.52 5.57
N GLY A 318 22.17 30.60 5.24
CA GLY A 318 23.06 29.44 5.14
C GLY A 318 23.19 28.63 6.45
N THR A 319 23.19 29.28 7.61
CA THR A 319 23.27 28.58 8.90
C THR A 319 21.98 27.81 9.20
N ILE A 320 20.82 28.44 9.01
CA ILE A 320 19.52 27.78 9.22
C ILE A 320 19.34 26.63 8.23
N LYS A 321 19.77 26.82 6.97
CA LYS A 321 19.79 25.77 5.94
C LYS A 321 20.59 24.56 6.38
N ASN A 322 21.84 24.75 6.82
CA ASN A 322 22.71 23.64 7.25
C ASN A 322 22.15 22.92 8.50
N ASN A 323 21.58 23.68 9.44
CA ASN A 323 20.91 23.11 10.61
C ASN A 323 19.69 22.27 10.24
N LEU A 324 18.87 22.74 9.28
CA LEU A 324 17.70 21.98 8.81
C LEU A 324 18.10 20.74 8.04
N GLU A 325 19.13 20.84 7.19
CA GLU A 325 19.71 19.69 6.51
C GLU A 325 20.19 18.63 7.51
N ARG A 326 20.90 19.05 8.58
CA ARG A 326 21.32 18.16 9.66
C ARG A 326 20.11 17.50 10.34
N ALA A 327 19.08 18.25 10.68
CA ALA A 327 17.89 17.73 11.33
C ALA A 327 17.18 16.69 10.45
N ILE A 328 16.99 16.99 9.16
CA ILE A 328 16.38 16.05 8.19
C ILE A 328 17.20 14.77 8.08
N LYS A 329 18.53 14.87 7.91
CA LYS A 329 19.40 13.69 7.85
C LYS A 329 19.31 12.85 9.12
N THR A 330 19.32 13.49 10.28
CA THR A 330 19.23 12.81 11.58
C THR A 330 17.90 12.07 11.71
N ARG A 331 16.78 12.71 11.36
CA ARG A 331 15.44 12.10 11.38
C ARG A 331 15.35 10.87 10.48
N VAL A 332 15.82 10.98 9.23
CA VAL A 332 15.82 9.85 8.29
C VAL A 332 16.67 8.70 8.83
N GLN A 333 17.87 8.99 9.35
CA GLN A 333 18.75 7.96 9.94
C GLN A 333 18.14 7.28 11.16
N GLN A 334 17.53 8.05 12.07
CA GLN A 334 16.86 7.51 13.26
C GLN A 334 15.71 6.58 12.88
N MET A 335 14.88 6.98 11.91
CA MET A 335 13.77 6.16 11.44
C MET A 335 14.25 4.89 10.72
N THR A 336 15.29 4.98 9.90
CA THR A 336 15.90 3.80 9.27
C THR A 336 16.44 2.83 10.32
N LEU A 337 17.17 3.34 11.33
CA LEU A 337 17.69 2.51 12.41
C LEU A 337 16.57 1.85 13.24
N ALA A 338 15.53 2.60 13.59
CA ALA A 338 14.39 2.09 14.33
C ALA A 338 13.71 0.93 13.59
N ARG A 339 13.52 1.05 12.27
CA ARG A 339 12.95 -0.01 11.43
C ARG A 339 13.86 -1.24 11.32
N GLN A 340 15.16 -1.04 11.18
CA GLN A 340 16.12 -2.16 11.17
C GLN A 340 16.09 -2.91 12.50
N GLN A 341 16.02 -2.20 13.62
CA GLN A 341 15.91 -2.82 14.95
C GLN A 341 14.60 -3.59 15.10
N GLU A 342 13.48 -3.02 14.67
CA GLU A 342 12.17 -3.69 14.71
C GLU A 342 12.14 -4.95 13.82
N ALA A 343 12.69 -4.88 12.59
CA ALA A 343 12.82 -6.03 11.71
C ALA A 343 13.67 -7.15 12.32
N GLU A 344 14.77 -6.80 12.98
CA GLU A 344 15.64 -7.77 13.66
C GLU A 344 14.93 -8.42 14.87
N GLN A 345 14.17 -7.66 15.65
CA GLN A 345 13.36 -8.21 16.74
C GLN A 345 12.33 -9.23 16.23
N ILE A 346 11.69 -8.95 15.10
CA ILE A 346 10.74 -9.87 14.47
C ILE A 346 11.46 -11.12 13.98
N ARG A 347 12.63 -10.98 13.35
CA ARG A 347 13.45 -12.11 12.90
C ARG A 347 13.80 -13.06 14.04
N VAL A 348 14.25 -12.52 15.18
CA VAL A 348 14.54 -13.32 16.39
C VAL A 348 13.28 -13.99 16.92
N THR A 349 12.17 -13.25 16.97
CA THR A 349 10.87 -13.78 17.42
C THR A 349 10.42 -14.95 16.53
N ARG A 350 10.59 -14.85 15.21
CA ARG A 350 10.30 -15.96 14.29
C ARG A 350 11.19 -17.17 14.51
N ALA A 351 12.49 -16.96 14.67
CA ALA A 351 13.41 -18.05 14.94
C ALA A 351 12.97 -18.82 16.20
N ASN A 352 12.53 -18.10 17.24
CA ASN A 352 12.01 -18.70 18.46
C ASN A 352 10.65 -19.41 18.24
N MET A 353 9.73 -18.83 17.47
CA MET A 353 8.45 -19.48 17.14
C MET A 353 8.62 -20.73 16.26
N GLN A 354 9.63 -20.77 15.38
CA GLN A 354 9.95 -21.96 14.58
C GLN A 354 10.59 -23.06 15.46
N LEU A 355 11.27 -22.68 16.53
CA LEU A 355 11.81 -23.60 17.54
C LEU A 355 10.71 -24.15 18.48
N GLU A 356 9.56 -23.49 18.60
CA GLU A 356 8.33 -24.08 19.17
C GLU A 356 7.71 -25.09 18.18
N ALA A 357 8.48 -26.13 17.87
CA ALA A 357 8.06 -27.23 17.02
C ALA A 357 6.76 -27.85 17.56
N LYS A 358 5.78 -28.06 16.66
CA LYS A 358 4.59 -28.83 17.00
C LYS A 358 4.99 -30.28 17.23
N VAL A 359 4.87 -30.76 18.46
CA VAL A 359 5.13 -32.17 18.76
C VAL A 359 3.93 -32.96 18.27
N ILE A 360 4.17 -33.84 17.29
CA ILE A 360 3.16 -34.76 16.78
C ILE A 360 3.33 -36.10 17.51
N TYR A 361 2.40 -36.42 18.40
CA TYR A 361 2.36 -37.74 19.04
C TYR A 361 1.48 -38.68 18.23
N GLY A 362 2.05 -39.78 17.72
CA GLY A 362 1.30 -40.85 17.07
C GLY A 362 1.07 -42.04 18.01
N TYR A 363 -0.15 -42.55 18.11
CA TYR A 363 -0.44 -43.78 18.85
C TYR A 363 -1.51 -44.64 18.15
N PHE A 364 -1.44 -45.96 18.36
CA PHE A 364 -2.36 -46.92 17.74
C PHE A 364 -3.44 -47.38 18.71
N ILE A 365 -4.71 -47.34 18.28
CA ILE A 365 -5.83 -48.01 18.96
C ILE A 365 -6.62 -48.81 17.92
N ASN A 366 -6.77 -50.12 18.13
CA ASN A 366 -7.57 -51.01 17.26
C ASN A 366 -7.20 -50.94 15.76
N GLY A 367 -5.90 -50.83 15.44
CA GLY A 367 -5.41 -50.73 14.06
C GLY A 367 -5.53 -49.34 13.43
N ILE A 368 -6.08 -48.35 14.15
CA ILE A 368 -6.22 -46.97 13.70
C ILE A 368 -5.07 -46.15 14.30
N MET A 369 -4.33 -45.44 13.44
CA MET A 369 -3.29 -44.50 13.85
C MET A 369 -3.93 -43.15 14.19
N ASN A 370 -3.72 -42.68 15.42
CA ASN A 370 -4.19 -41.38 15.90
C ASN A 370 -3.00 -40.42 16.02
N TYR A 371 -3.19 -39.16 15.66
CA TYR A 371 -2.19 -38.11 15.82
C TYR A 371 -2.72 -37.02 16.76
N ILE A 372 -1.87 -36.59 17.69
CA ILE A 372 -2.11 -35.38 18.50
C ILE A 372 -1.13 -34.34 18.02
N VAL A 373 -1.63 -33.17 17.63
CA VAL A 373 -0.82 -32.02 17.25
C VAL A 373 -1.20 -30.87 18.18
N ASN A 374 -0.32 -30.52 19.11
CA ASN A 374 -0.51 -29.41 20.06
C ASN A 374 -1.88 -29.43 20.76
N ASP A 375 -2.13 -30.44 21.60
CA ASP A 375 -3.36 -30.61 22.42
C ASP A 375 -4.70 -30.74 21.66
N ASP A 376 -4.71 -30.58 20.34
CA ASP A 376 -5.82 -30.92 19.46
C ASP A 376 -5.63 -32.33 18.88
N THR A 377 -6.64 -33.18 19.08
CA THR A 377 -6.63 -34.56 18.58
C THR A 377 -7.17 -34.59 17.15
N ILE A 378 -6.35 -34.99 16.17
CA ILE A 378 -6.78 -35.20 14.79
C ILE A 378 -6.85 -36.71 14.53
N ILE A 379 -8.06 -37.24 14.41
CA ILE A 379 -8.29 -38.66 14.11
C ILE A 379 -8.29 -38.85 12.59
N LEU A 380 -7.27 -39.54 12.06
CA LEU A 380 -7.22 -39.97 10.66
C LEU A 380 -7.53 -41.46 10.59
N ASN A 381 -8.72 -41.82 10.09
CA ASN A 381 -9.11 -43.22 9.91
C ASN A 381 -8.50 -43.78 8.62
N GLY A 382 -7.42 -44.55 8.74
CA GLY A 382 -6.85 -45.35 7.66
C GLY A 382 -6.74 -46.81 8.07
N SER A 383 -7.27 -47.72 7.26
CA SER A 383 -7.14 -49.17 7.45
C SER A 383 -5.84 -49.68 6.82
N ASP A 384 -5.06 -50.39 7.65
CA ASP A 384 -4.00 -51.36 7.35
C ASP A 384 -2.95 -51.05 6.26
N GLN A 385 -1.68 -51.06 6.72
CA GLN A 385 -0.39 -50.98 6.01
C GLN A 385 0.31 -49.61 5.92
N CYS A 386 0.61 -48.98 7.07
CA CYS A 386 1.55 -47.85 7.15
C CYS A 386 2.81 -48.26 7.96
N ARG A 387 4.01 -48.16 7.38
CA ARG A 387 5.31 -48.36 8.07
C ARG A 387 5.96 -47.01 8.41
N ALA A 388 6.58 -46.89 9.58
CA ALA A 388 7.33 -45.72 10.03
C ALA A 388 8.74 -45.66 9.38
N GLY A 389 9.25 -44.44 9.12
CA GLY A 389 10.54 -44.15 8.46
C GLY A 389 11.06 -42.74 8.80
N ILE A 390 12.23 -42.37 8.25
CA ILE A 390 12.92 -41.09 8.49
C ILE A 390 12.79 -40.18 7.26
N VAL A 391 12.49 -38.90 7.48
CA VAL A 391 12.00 -37.87 6.55
C VAL A 391 12.67 -36.52 6.90
N SER A 392 13.26 -35.80 5.94
CA SER A 392 13.99 -34.53 6.14
C SER A 392 13.10 -33.29 5.99
N ASP A 393 13.58 -32.08 6.32
CA ASP A 393 12.82 -30.82 6.16
C ASP A 393 12.23 -30.60 4.75
N SER A 394 12.89 -31.14 3.72
CA SER A 394 12.40 -31.17 2.33
C SER A 394 11.07 -31.92 2.17
N ASP A 395 10.73 -32.81 3.09
CA ASP A 395 9.56 -33.66 3.00
C ASP A 395 8.39 -33.15 3.87
N LEU A 396 8.62 -32.29 4.87
CA LEU A 396 7.55 -31.58 5.59
C LEU A 396 6.79 -30.61 4.66
N LEU A 397 7.48 -30.07 3.66
CA LEU A 397 6.90 -29.34 2.53
C LEU A 397 5.84 -30.16 1.75
N LYS A 398 5.89 -31.50 1.81
CA LYS A 398 4.93 -32.40 1.14
C LYS A 398 3.57 -32.47 1.85
N MET A 399 3.46 -32.02 3.10
CA MET A 399 2.20 -32.05 3.87
C MET A 399 1.26 -30.86 3.57
N CYS A 400 1.60 -29.96 2.65
CA CYS A 400 0.73 -28.87 2.14
C CYS A 400 -0.54 -29.35 1.39
N ASN A 401 -0.91 -30.64 1.47
CA ASN A 401 -1.92 -31.28 0.61
C ASN A 401 -3.04 -32.03 1.34
N VAL A 402 -3.26 -31.85 2.65
CA VAL A 402 -4.44 -32.44 3.30
C VAL A 402 -5.66 -31.51 3.16
N GLY A 403 -6.04 -31.25 1.91
CA GLY A 403 -7.40 -30.89 1.55
C GLY A 403 -8.15 -32.18 1.23
N SER A 404 -9.07 -32.57 2.11
CA SER A 404 -10.11 -33.60 1.98
C SER A 404 -10.18 -34.45 0.70
N HIS A 405 -9.13 -35.21 0.38
CA HIS A 405 -9.18 -36.29 -0.58
C HIS A 405 -8.98 -37.61 0.18
N LYS A 406 -9.87 -38.58 -0.07
CA LYS A 406 -9.73 -39.95 0.41
C LYS A 406 -8.36 -40.49 -0.04
N LEU A 407 -7.41 -40.52 0.88
CA LEU A 407 -6.13 -41.20 0.70
C LEU A 407 -6.40 -42.70 0.70
N GLY A 408 -6.62 -43.26 -0.49
CA GLY A 408 -6.38 -44.67 -0.73
C GLY A 408 -4.87 -44.88 -0.87
N ALA A 409 -4.33 -45.73 0.01
CA ALA A 409 -2.93 -46.14 0.14
C ALA A 409 -2.01 -45.19 0.95
N CYS A 410 -1.62 -45.73 2.11
CA CYS A 410 -0.71 -45.25 3.15
C CYS A 410 0.61 -44.61 2.70
N SER A 411 1.05 -43.58 3.46
CA SER A 411 2.47 -43.28 3.80
C SER A 411 2.55 -42.13 4.82
N ILE A 412 2.88 -42.38 6.11
CA ILE A 412 3.44 -41.34 7.02
C ILE A 412 4.44 -41.96 8.00
N ALA A 413 5.55 -41.25 8.17
CA ALA A 413 6.78 -41.57 8.87
C ALA A 413 7.31 -40.26 9.53
N VAL A 414 7.68 -40.28 10.83
CA VAL A 414 8.00 -39.09 11.67
C VAL A 414 9.44 -39.17 12.22
N VAL A 415 10.17 -38.04 12.26
CA VAL A 415 11.62 -37.94 12.62
C VAL A 415 11.91 -37.06 13.83
N HIS A 416 13.01 -37.40 14.52
CA HIS A 416 13.84 -36.49 15.33
C HIS A 416 15.32 -36.50 14.87
N ARG A 417 15.91 -35.32 14.70
CA ARG A 417 16.98 -34.80 15.58
C ARG A 417 17.07 -33.29 15.50
#